data_AF-A0A4P9ZRZ0-F1
#
_entry.id   AF-A0A4P9ZRZ0-F1
#
_cell.length_a   1.000
_cell.length_b   1.000
_cell.length_c   1.000
_cell.angle_alpha   90.00
_cell.angle_beta   90.00
_cell.angle_gamma   90.00
#
_symmetry.space_group_name_H-M   'P 1'
#
loop_
_entity.id
_entity.type
_entity.pdbx_description
1 polymer ?
#
loop_
_entity_poly.entity_id
_entity_poly.type
_entity_poly.pdbx_seq_one_letter_code
_entity_poly.pdbx_strand_id
1 'polypeptide(L)'
;KTISKSDFGLIRVIGQFNLGFIIGCLHNDLYIIDQHASDEKFNFETLQATSVITSQPLIRPKCLDLSVSEELVAMEYPKVLKKNGFEVTVDDSQPPGRRLKLTRQPFVDHTLFDVNDLEEIISKLSENPNRIIRCSKAERVFASRACRKSIMIGDPLSLNQMRKIVAGLGTIKQPWNCPHGRPTMRHLIDLDAL
;
A
#
# COMPACT_ATOMS: atom_id res chain seq x y z
N LYS A 1 25.57 -4.11 -5.52
CA LYS A 1 25.23 -2.91 -6.33
C LYS A 1 23.81 -2.46 -5.99
N THR A 2 23.57 -1.15 -5.85
CA THR A 2 22.25 -0.61 -5.47
C THR A 2 21.49 -0.19 -6.72
N ILE A 3 20.28 -0.74 -6.93
CA ILE A 3 19.40 -0.36 -8.05
C ILE A 3 18.62 0.89 -7.66
N SER A 4 18.62 1.90 -8.53
CA SER A 4 17.79 3.10 -8.41
C SER A 4 16.44 2.92 -9.13
N LYS A 5 15.47 3.81 -8.88
CA LYS A 5 14.13 3.69 -9.50
C LYS A 5 14.15 3.82 -11.01
N SER A 6 14.99 4.71 -11.55
CA SER A 6 15.14 4.90 -13.00
C SER A 6 15.67 3.67 -13.70
N ASP A 7 16.47 2.86 -13.00
CA ASP A 7 17.10 1.68 -13.58
C ASP A 7 16.09 0.60 -13.97
N PHE A 8 14.95 0.51 -13.28
CA PHE A 8 13.88 -0.43 -13.63
C PHE A 8 13.35 -0.25 -15.05
N GLY A 9 13.31 0.99 -15.54
CA GLY A 9 12.92 1.29 -16.92
C GLY A 9 13.98 0.88 -17.96
N LEU A 10 15.22 0.67 -17.52
CA LEU A 10 16.36 0.29 -18.35
C LEU A 10 16.62 -1.23 -18.34
N ILE A 11 15.99 -1.98 -17.43
CA ILE A 11 16.14 -3.44 -17.37
C ILE A 11 15.60 -4.06 -18.65
N ARG A 12 16.49 -4.71 -19.40
CA ARG A 12 16.14 -5.53 -20.54
C ARG A 12 15.65 -6.88 -20.06
N VAL A 13 14.36 -7.16 -20.23
CA VAL A 13 13.79 -8.49 -19.98
C VAL A 13 14.34 -9.48 -21.00
N ILE A 14 14.98 -10.55 -20.52
CA ILE A 14 15.51 -11.66 -21.32
C ILE A 14 14.41 -12.70 -21.56
N GLY A 15 13.73 -13.12 -20.50
CA GLY A 15 12.72 -14.17 -20.58
C GLY A 15 12.19 -14.61 -19.22
N GLN A 16 11.38 -15.66 -19.24
CA GLN A 16 10.81 -16.27 -18.04
C GLN A 16 11.58 -17.53 -17.68
N PHE A 17 11.85 -17.72 -16.38
CA PHE A 17 12.46 -18.92 -15.82
C PHE A 17 11.46 -19.66 -14.93
N ASN A 18 11.31 -20.96 -15.18
CA ASN A 18 10.50 -21.90 -14.40
C ASN A 18 9.05 -21.43 -14.11
N LEU A 19 8.45 -20.67 -15.04
CA LEU A 19 7.11 -20.10 -14.92
C LEU A 19 6.86 -19.28 -13.63
N GLY A 20 7.91 -18.81 -12.96
CA GLY A 20 7.80 -18.09 -11.68
C GLY A 20 8.69 -16.86 -11.58
N PHE A 21 9.72 -16.77 -12.42
CA PHE A 21 10.70 -15.70 -12.37
C PHE A 21 10.90 -15.05 -13.73
N ILE A 22 11.18 -13.76 -13.71
CA ILE A 22 11.58 -12.97 -14.86
C ILE A 22 13.08 -12.73 -14.73
N ILE A 23 13.82 -13.05 -15.79
CA ILE A 23 15.25 -12.75 -15.87
C ILE A 23 15.41 -11.40 -16.57
N GLY A 24 15.98 -10.45 -15.84
CA GLY A 24 16.27 -9.09 -16.30
C GLY A 24 17.77 -8.84 -16.35
N CYS A 25 18.19 -8.03 -17.31
CA CYS A 25 19.58 -7.60 -17.47
C CYS A 25 19.65 -6.08 -17.47
N LEU A 26 20.52 -5.53 -16.62
CA LEU A 26 20.82 -4.11 -16.56
C LEU A 26 22.32 -3.94 -16.71
N HIS A 27 22.75 -3.33 -17.82
CA HIS A 27 24.16 -3.34 -18.23
C HIS A 27 24.68 -4.79 -18.30
N ASN A 28 25.69 -5.13 -17.51
CA ASN A 28 26.26 -6.49 -17.41
C ASN A 28 25.79 -7.25 -16.16
N ASP A 29 24.82 -6.73 -15.40
CA ASP A 29 24.28 -7.40 -14.23
C ASP A 29 22.98 -8.15 -14.56
N LEU A 30 22.89 -9.42 -14.14
CA LEU A 30 21.66 -10.21 -14.19
C LEU A 30 20.89 -10.13 -12.88
N TYR A 31 19.57 -10.06 -13.01
CA TYR A 31 18.62 -10.02 -11.91
C TYR A 31 17.54 -11.09 -12.09
N ILE A 32 17.16 -11.70 -10.98
CA ILE A 32 15.99 -12.56 -10.88
C ILE A 32 14.88 -11.79 -10.20
N ILE A 33 13.70 -11.77 -10.83
CA ILE A 33 12.54 -10.99 -10.39
C ILE A 33 11.37 -11.97 -10.23
N ASP A 34 10.81 -12.06 -9.03
CA ASP A 34 9.64 -12.88 -8.74
C ASP A 34 8.41 -12.23 -9.38
N GLN A 35 7.75 -12.94 -10.30
CA GLN A 35 6.64 -12.38 -11.06
C GLN A 35 5.43 -12.05 -10.18
N HIS A 36 5.15 -12.88 -9.18
CA HIS A 36 4.00 -12.74 -8.29
C HIS A 36 4.26 -11.62 -7.27
N ALA A 37 5.38 -11.69 -6.55
CA ALA A 37 5.69 -10.72 -5.51
C ALA A 37 5.83 -9.29 -6.08
N SER A 38 6.38 -9.16 -7.30
CA SER A 38 6.53 -7.87 -7.97
C SER A 38 5.19 -7.27 -8.39
N ASP A 39 4.32 -8.06 -9.01
CA ASP A 39 2.97 -7.62 -9.41
C ASP A 39 2.08 -7.34 -8.19
N GLU A 40 2.17 -8.19 -7.15
CA GLU A 40 1.51 -7.98 -5.86
C GLU A 40 1.91 -6.65 -5.21
N LYS A 41 3.20 -6.35 -5.20
CA LYS A 41 3.70 -5.10 -4.61
C LYS A 41 3.19 -3.88 -5.37
N PHE A 42 3.20 -3.93 -6.70
CA PHE A 42 2.65 -2.86 -7.54
C PHE A 42 1.14 -2.65 -7.29
N ASN A 43 0.36 -3.74 -7.28
CA ASN A 43 -1.07 -3.69 -7.01
C ASN A 43 -1.36 -3.16 -5.60
N PHE A 44 -0.60 -3.58 -4.59
CA PHE A 44 -0.75 -3.13 -3.21
C PHE A 44 -0.52 -1.63 -3.05
N GLU A 45 0.60 -1.09 -3.56
CA GLU A 45 0.86 0.35 -3.47
C GLU A 45 -0.18 1.17 -4.26
N THR A 46 -0.62 0.66 -5.41
CA THR A 46 -1.70 1.28 -6.19
C THR A 46 -3.01 1.32 -5.39
N LEU A 47 -3.39 0.23 -4.74
CA LEU A 47 -4.59 0.18 -3.88
C LEU A 47 -4.48 1.17 -2.71
N GLN A 48 -3.33 1.24 -2.05
CA GLN A 48 -3.11 2.21 -0.98
C GLN A 48 -3.27 3.66 -1.47
N ALA A 49 -2.72 3.98 -2.64
CA ALA A 49 -2.72 5.32 -3.20
C ALA A 49 -4.10 5.74 -3.75
N THR A 50 -4.86 4.84 -4.34
CA THR A 50 -6.06 5.21 -5.13
C THR A 50 -7.38 4.86 -4.45
N SER A 51 -7.42 3.83 -3.58
CA SER A 51 -8.68 3.34 -3.03
C SER A 51 -9.28 4.33 -2.03
N VAL A 52 -10.60 4.52 -2.10
CA VAL A 52 -11.39 5.10 -1.02
C VAL A 52 -12.16 3.96 -0.37
N ILE A 53 -12.00 3.81 0.94
CA ILE A 53 -12.65 2.71 1.66
C ILE A 53 -14.14 3.05 1.85
N THR A 54 -15.02 2.11 1.49
CA THR A 54 -16.45 2.25 1.66
C THR A 54 -16.82 2.35 3.15
N SER A 55 -17.70 3.29 3.47
CA SER A 55 -18.13 3.57 4.83
C SER A 55 -19.62 3.31 5.01
N GLN A 56 -20.00 2.86 6.21
CA GLN A 56 -21.38 2.73 6.65
C GLN A 56 -21.71 3.82 7.69
N PRO A 57 -22.91 4.42 7.64
CA PRO A 57 -23.34 5.36 8.66
C PRO A 57 -23.57 4.64 9.99
N LEU A 58 -23.23 5.31 11.08
CA LEU A 58 -23.62 4.87 12.42
C LEU A 58 -25.07 5.26 12.68
N ILE A 59 -25.82 4.38 13.35
CA ILE A 59 -27.20 4.66 13.78
C ILE A 59 -27.23 5.88 14.72
N ARG A 60 -26.20 6.02 15.57
CA ARG A 60 -25.98 7.19 16.43
C ARG A 60 -24.52 7.61 16.34
N PRO A 61 -24.22 8.90 16.13
CA PRO A 61 -22.85 9.39 16.19
C PRO A 61 -22.20 9.04 17.52
N LYS A 62 -20.95 8.56 17.49
CA LYS A 62 -20.18 8.18 18.68
C LYS A 62 -19.22 9.31 19.03
N CYS A 63 -19.29 9.85 20.24
CA CYS A 63 -18.29 10.81 20.71
C CYS A 63 -16.91 10.13 20.80
N LEU A 64 -15.89 10.82 20.34
CA LEU A 64 -14.49 10.40 20.45
C LEU A 64 -13.87 11.06 21.67
N ASP A 65 -13.15 10.28 22.47
CA ASP A 65 -12.35 10.76 23.59
C ASP A 65 -10.89 10.80 23.13
N LEU A 66 -10.45 11.94 22.61
CA LEU A 66 -9.11 12.14 22.06
C LEU A 66 -8.30 13.12 22.90
N SER A 67 -6.98 13.04 22.82
CA SER A 67 -6.15 14.16 23.26
C SER A 67 -6.40 15.40 22.38
N VAL A 68 -6.12 16.59 22.92
CA VAL A 68 -6.28 17.84 22.16
C VAL A 68 -5.43 17.83 20.88
N SER A 69 -4.24 17.24 20.93
CA SER A 69 -3.36 17.10 19.77
C SER A 69 -3.97 16.20 18.69
N GLU A 70 -4.53 15.04 19.08
CA GLU A 70 -5.19 14.11 18.15
C GLU A 70 -6.46 14.72 17.53
N GLU A 71 -7.25 15.44 18.33
CA GLU A 71 -8.43 16.18 17.86
C GLU A 71 -8.05 17.18 16.77
N LEU A 72 -7.00 17.98 16.98
CA LEU A 72 -6.51 18.95 16.00
C LEU A 72 -6.05 18.28 14.70
N VAL A 73 -5.30 17.18 14.80
CA VAL A 73 -4.85 16.42 13.61
C VAL A 73 -6.04 15.85 12.83
N ALA A 74 -7.03 15.29 13.52
CA ALA A 74 -8.23 14.77 12.87
C ALA A 74 -9.04 15.88 12.16
N MET A 75 -9.09 17.09 12.74
CA MET A 75 -9.71 18.27 12.14
C MET A 75 -8.92 18.84 10.95
N GLU A 76 -7.58 18.74 10.97
CA GLU A 76 -6.70 19.22 9.90
C GLU A 76 -6.73 18.30 8.66
N TYR A 77 -6.89 16.99 8.86
CA TYR A 77 -6.80 15.98 7.78
C TYR A 77 -8.11 15.19 7.49
N PRO A 78 -9.28 15.84 7.33
CA PRO A 78 -10.56 15.14 7.14
C PRO A 78 -10.59 14.31 5.85
N LYS A 79 -9.84 14.73 4.82
CA LYS A 79 -9.71 14.00 3.55
C LYS A 79 -9.04 12.63 3.74
N VAL A 80 -8.07 12.52 4.65
CA VAL A 80 -7.37 11.25 4.93
C VAL A 80 -8.28 10.30 5.70
N LEU A 81 -9.03 10.82 6.68
CA LEU A 81 -10.04 10.05 7.40
C LEU A 81 -11.10 9.50 6.43
N LYS A 82 -11.64 10.36 5.57
CA LYS A 82 -12.62 9.97 4.55
C LYS A 82 -12.08 8.93 3.57
N LYS A 83 -10.82 9.06 3.14
CA LYS A 83 -10.15 8.06 2.29
C LYS A 83 -10.06 6.69 2.96
N ASN A 84 -9.97 6.67 4.29
CA ASN A 84 -9.99 5.46 5.10
C ASN A 84 -11.40 5.01 5.50
N GLY A 85 -12.45 5.71 5.08
CA GLY A 85 -13.85 5.33 5.34
C GLY A 85 -14.38 5.83 6.68
N PHE A 86 -13.66 6.73 7.36
CA PHE A 86 -14.12 7.40 8.57
C PHE A 86 -14.64 8.80 8.25
N GLU A 87 -15.79 9.16 8.81
CA GLU A 87 -16.29 10.54 8.77
C GLU A 87 -16.61 11.01 10.18
N VAL A 88 -16.16 12.22 10.50
CA VAL A 88 -16.33 12.87 11.80
C VAL A 88 -17.02 14.21 11.62
N THR A 89 -17.80 14.61 12.61
CA THR A 89 -18.40 15.95 12.72
C THR A 89 -17.87 16.64 13.97
N VAL A 90 -17.70 17.96 13.89
CA VAL A 90 -17.24 18.80 15.01
C VAL A 90 -18.45 19.35 15.75
N ASP A 91 -18.39 19.33 17.08
CA ASP A 91 -19.33 19.96 18.00
C ASP A 91 -18.58 20.92 18.92
N ASP A 92 -18.55 22.21 18.55
CA ASP A 92 -17.82 23.26 19.26
C ASP A 92 -18.39 23.56 20.66
N SER A 93 -19.59 23.05 20.98
CA SER A 93 -20.16 23.18 22.33
C SER A 93 -19.46 22.28 23.37
N GLN A 94 -18.71 21.28 22.92
CA GLN A 94 -18.00 20.35 23.77
C GLN A 94 -16.61 20.88 24.18
N PRO A 95 -16.09 20.44 25.34
CA PRO A 95 -14.72 20.78 25.74
C PRO A 95 -13.70 20.20 24.73
N PRO A 96 -12.51 20.83 24.60
CA PRO A 96 -11.43 20.30 23.78
C PRO A 96 -11.12 18.83 24.11
N GLY A 97 -10.87 18.02 23.09
CA GLY A 97 -10.68 16.56 23.20
C GLY A 97 -11.97 15.73 23.12
N ARG A 98 -13.15 16.37 23.11
CA ARG A 98 -14.46 15.72 22.98
C ARG A 98 -15.34 16.31 21.88
N ARG A 99 -14.79 17.16 21.03
CA ARG A 99 -15.57 17.87 20.00
C ARG A 99 -15.90 16.99 18.81
N LEU A 100 -15.12 15.93 18.59
CA LEU A 100 -15.33 15.05 17.44
C LEU A 100 -16.34 13.94 17.74
N LYS A 101 -17.31 13.80 16.84
CA LYS A 101 -18.26 12.69 16.81
C LYS A 101 -18.07 11.89 15.52
N LEU A 102 -17.80 10.61 15.65
CA LEU A 102 -17.76 9.67 14.54
C LEU A 102 -19.18 9.44 14.01
N THR A 103 -19.41 9.70 12.74
CA THR A 103 -20.72 9.53 12.07
C THR A 103 -20.74 8.37 11.10
N ARG A 104 -19.59 8.00 10.52
CA ARG A 104 -19.45 6.85 9.62
C ARG A 104 -18.18 6.08 9.92
N GLN A 105 -18.26 4.76 9.82
CA GLN A 105 -17.11 3.88 10.00
C GLN A 105 -16.95 2.91 8.81
N PRO A 106 -15.74 2.41 8.54
CA PRO A 106 -15.51 1.49 7.44
C PRO A 106 -16.00 0.07 7.73
N PHE A 107 -16.51 -0.60 6.69
CA PHE A 107 -16.80 -2.03 6.70
C PHE A 107 -16.41 -2.64 5.36
N VAL A 108 -15.42 -3.52 5.36
CA VAL A 108 -14.80 -4.06 4.14
C VAL A 108 -14.48 -5.52 4.32
N ASP A 109 -14.83 -6.36 3.35
CA ASP A 109 -14.48 -7.79 3.32
C ASP A 109 -14.77 -8.48 4.67
N HIS A 110 -15.96 -8.26 5.22
CA HIS A 110 -16.42 -8.75 6.53
C HIS A 110 -15.62 -8.27 7.75
N THR A 111 -14.74 -7.28 7.58
CA THR A 111 -13.97 -6.65 8.64
C THR A 111 -14.61 -5.32 9.03
N LEU A 112 -15.02 -5.23 10.31
CA LEU A 112 -15.46 -3.98 10.91
C LEU A 112 -14.25 -3.20 11.45
N PHE A 113 -14.21 -1.92 11.09
CA PHE A 113 -13.25 -0.97 11.61
C PHE A 113 -13.87 -0.20 12.77
N ASP A 114 -13.11 -0.01 13.82
CA ASP A 114 -13.54 0.58 15.08
C ASP A 114 -12.78 1.89 15.36
N VAL A 115 -12.95 2.44 16.57
CA VAL A 115 -12.32 3.70 16.97
C VAL A 115 -10.80 3.56 17.12
N ASN A 116 -10.29 2.39 17.50
CA ASN A 116 -8.85 2.19 17.65
C ASN A 116 -8.16 2.26 16.28
N ASP A 117 -8.82 1.81 15.21
CA ASP A 117 -8.31 1.96 13.84
C ASP A 117 -8.24 3.43 13.39
N LEU A 118 -9.19 4.26 13.86
CA LEU A 118 -9.18 5.70 13.61
C LEU A 118 -8.03 6.36 14.38
N GLU A 119 -7.86 6.03 15.65
CA GLU A 119 -6.75 6.51 16.48
C GLU A 119 -5.38 6.11 15.88
N GLU A 120 -5.26 4.89 15.35
CA GLU A 120 -4.05 4.44 14.63
C GLU A 120 -3.74 5.36 13.42
N ILE A 121 -4.77 5.78 12.68
CA ILE A 121 -4.61 6.70 11.54
C ILE A 121 -4.15 8.08 12.03
N ILE A 122 -4.76 8.59 13.10
CA ILE A 122 -4.42 9.91 13.66
C ILE A 122 -2.98 9.92 14.20
N SER A 123 -2.58 8.86 14.90
CA SER A 123 -1.21 8.67 15.38
C SER A 123 -0.21 8.66 14.21
N LYS A 124 -0.46 7.84 13.18
CA LYS A 124 0.39 7.78 11.98
C LYS A 124 0.46 9.12 11.22
N LEU A 125 -0.64 9.87 11.18
CA LEU A 125 -0.68 11.21 10.58
C LEU A 125 0.18 12.21 11.36
N SER A 126 0.16 12.14 12.68
CA SER A 126 0.94 13.02 13.55
C SER A 126 2.45 12.83 13.36
N GLU A 127 2.89 11.60 13.11
CA GLU A 127 4.30 11.30 12.88
C GLU A 127 4.77 11.65 11.45
N ASN A 128 3.94 11.39 10.44
CA ASN A 128 4.35 11.48 9.03
C ASN A 128 3.20 11.92 8.09
N PRO A 129 2.79 13.21 8.11
CA PRO A 129 1.62 13.69 7.36
C PRO A 129 1.78 13.59 5.84
N ASN A 130 3.02 13.56 5.34
CA ASN A 130 3.33 13.51 3.89
C ASN A 130 3.24 12.11 3.26
N ARG A 131 2.89 11.08 4.04
CA ARG A 131 2.78 9.69 3.55
C ARG A 131 1.33 9.31 3.27
N ILE A 132 1.14 8.25 2.49
CA ILE A 132 -0.17 7.61 2.37
C ILE A 132 -0.41 6.89 3.69
N ILE A 133 -1.40 7.32 4.46
CA ILE A 133 -1.72 6.73 5.76
C ILE A 133 -2.92 5.78 5.64
N ARG A 134 -2.71 4.55 6.13
CA ARG A 134 -3.70 3.48 6.31
C ARG A 134 -3.51 2.87 7.69
N CYS A 135 -4.60 2.41 8.32
CA CYS A 135 -4.48 1.56 9.50
C CYS A 135 -4.09 0.13 9.10
N SER A 136 -3.63 -0.64 10.08
CA SER A 136 -3.21 -2.03 9.94
C SER A 136 -4.28 -2.94 9.36
N LYS A 137 -5.56 -2.77 9.73
CA LYS A 137 -6.68 -3.51 9.13
C LYS A 137 -6.82 -3.23 7.63
N ALA A 138 -6.72 -1.95 7.22
CA ALA A 138 -6.81 -1.56 5.81
C ALA A 138 -5.63 -2.11 5.00
N GLU A 139 -4.41 -2.06 5.56
CA GLU A 139 -3.22 -2.65 4.95
C GLU A 139 -3.38 -4.15 4.70
N ARG A 140 -3.90 -4.91 5.69
CA ARG A 140 -4.18 -6.36 5.53
C ARG A 140 -5.21 -6.65 4.45
N VAL A 141 -6.30 -5.88 4.41
CA VAL A 141 -7.34 -6.00 3.37
C VAL A 141 -6.73 -5.74 1.98
N PHE A 142 -5.95 -4.68 1.82
CA PHE A 142 -5.31 -4.36 0.54
C PHE A 142 -4.23 -5.37 0.15
N ALA A 143 -3.48 -5.91 1.10
CA ALA A 143 -2.51 -6.98 0.84
C ALA A 143 -3.20 -8.23 0.30
N SER A 144 -4.31 -8.64 0.92
CA SER A 144 -5.11 -9.79 0.47
C SER A 144 -5.70 -9.57 -0.93
N ARG A 145 -6.25 -8.38 -1.20
CA ARG A 145 -6.78 -8.01 -2.51
C ARG A 145 -5.70 -7.97 -3.59
N ALA A 146 -4.53 -7.42 -3.26
CA ALA A 146 -3.39 -7.39 -4.18
C ALA A 146 -2.93 -8.80 -4.54
N CYS A 147 -2.77 -9.67 -3.54
CA CYS A 147 -2.35 -11.07 -3.75
C CYS A 147 -3.31 -11.82 -4.70
N ARG A 148 -4.62 -11.75 -4.43
CA ARG A 148 -5.65 -12.43 -5.24
C ARG A 148 -5.78 -11.89 -6.68
N LYS A 149 -5.40 -10.64 -6.92
CA LYS A 149 -5.46 -10.01 -8.24
C LYS A 149 -4.20 -10.26 -9.08
N SER A 150 -3.09 -10.57 -8.41
CA SER A 150 -1.77 -10.61 -9.06
C SER A 150 -1.55 -11.91 -9.83
N ILE A 151 -0.62 -11.85 -10.77
CA ILE A 151 -0.16 -13.00 -11.55
C ILE A 151 0.28 -14.15 -10.61
N MET A 152 -0.08 -15.37 -10.95
CA MET A 152 0.26 -16.56 -10.15
C MET A 152 1.61 -17.13 -10.58
N ILE A 153 2.29 -17.81 -9.65
CA ILE A 153 3.41 -18.68 -10.02
C ILE A 153 2.84 -19.85 -10.83
N GLY A 154 3.48 -20.16 -11.96
CA GLY A 154 3.02 -21.14 -12.94
C GLY A 154 2.39 -20.51 -14.19
N ASP A 155 2.03 -19.23 -14.14
CA ASP A 155 1.46 -18.54 -15.30
C ASP A 155 2.53 -18.26 -16.36
N PRO A 156 2.36 -18.69 -17.62
CA PRO A 156 3.25 -18.30 -18.71
C PRO A 156 3.05 -16.82 -19.04
N LEU A 157 4.14 -16.06 -19.14
CA LEU A 157 4.10 -14.63 -19.41
C LEU A 157 4.68 -14.29 -20.79
N SER A 158 3.97 -13.43 -21.52
CA SER A 158 4.52 -12.78 -22.71
C SER A 158 5.62 -11.79 -22.31
N LEU A 159 6.56 -11.53 -23.24
CA LEU A 159 7.59 -10.49 -23.05
C LEU A 159 7.01 -9.13 -22.67
N ASN A 160 5.83 -8.77 -23.22
CA ASN A 160 5.18 -7.50 -22.90
C ASN A 160 4.66 -7.47 -21.45
N GLN A 161 4.07 -8.56 -20.96
CA GLN A 161 3.64 -8.65 -19.56
C GLN A 161 4.82 -8.55 -18.61
N MET A 162 5.90 -9.28 -18.89
CA MET A 162 7.12 -9.23 -18.08
C MET A 162 7.70 -7.81 -18.02
N ARG A 163 7.80 -7.11 -19.16
CA ARG A 163 8.27 -5.71 -19.21
C ARG A 163 7.40 -4.79 -18.38
N LYS A 164 6.08 -4.95 -18.42
CA LYS A 164 5.14 -4.14 -17.60
C LYS A 164 5.37 -4.33 -16.11
N ILE A 165 5.59 -5.57 -15.65
CA ILE A 165 5.86 -5.88 -14.24
C ILE A 165 7.15 -5.19 -13.79
N VAL A 166 8.23 -5.37 -14.56
CA VAL A 166 9.55 -4.80 -14.23
C VAL A 166 9.51 -3.27 -14.24
N ALA A 167 8.91 -2.65 -15.27
CA ALA A 167 8.76 -1.21 -15.34
C ALA A 167 7.88 -0.65 -14.20
N GLY A 168 6.84 -1.39 -13.80
CA GLY A 168 5.95 -1.04 -12.69
C GLY A 168 6.70 -0.86 -11.37
N LEU A 169 7.71 -1.70 -11.10
CA LEU A 169 8.55 -1.57 -9.90
C LEU A 169 9.28 -0.21 -9.82
N GLY A 170 9.63 0.40 -10.97
CA GLY A 170 10.24 1.73 -11.00
C GLY A 170 9.31 2.87 -10.57
N THR A 171 8.00 2.65 -10.63
CA THR A 171 6.98 3.69 -10.35
C THR A 171 6.55 3.75 -8.88
N ILE A 172 6.79 2.70 -8.12
CA ILE A 172 6.33 2.55 -6.74
C ILE A 172 7.39 3.01 -5.73
N LYS A 173 7.00 3.22 -4.46
CA LYS A 173 7.88 3.76 -3.42
C LYS A 173 8.89 2.74 -2.90
N GLN A 174 8.47 1.51 -2.60
CA GLN A 174 9.32 0.50 -1.97
C GLN A 174 9.29 -0.81 -2.75
N PRO A 175 9.96 -0.91 -3.90
CA PRO A 175 9.80 -2.05 -4.81
C PRO A 175 10.46 -3.35 -4.37
N TRP A 176 11.03 -3.45 -3.17
CA TRP A 176 11.95 -4.53 -2.79
C TRP A 176 11.29 -5.74 -2.13
N ASN A 177 10.17 -5.51 -1.45
CA ASN A 177 9.43 -6.55 -0.75
C ASN A 177 7.93 -6.39 -1.00
N CYS A 178 7.24 -7.50 -1.19
CA CYS A 178 5.78 -7.54 -1.24
C CYS A 178 5.18 -7.20 0.14
N PRO A 179 3.88 -6.88 0.26
CA PRO A 179 3.24 -6.58 1.55
C PRO A 179 3.38 -7.69 2.60
N HIS A 180 3.67 -8.94 2.20
CA HIS A 180 3.91 -10.07 3.10
C HIS A 180 5.40 -10.29 3.42
N GLY A 181 6.30 -9.40 2.97
CA GLY A 181 7.73 -9.45 3.27
C GLY A 181 8.57 -10.32 2.32
N ARG A 182 7.97 -10.92 1.28
CA ARG A 182 8.73 -11.68 0.28
C ARG A 182 9.51 -10.75 -0.65
N PRO A 183 10.76 -11.07 -1.01
CA PRO A 183 11.54 -10.24 -1.91
C PRO A 183 10.95 -10.25 -3.31
N THR A 184 10.90 -9.09 -3.96
CA THR A 184 10.45 -8.95 -5.36
C THR A 184 11.55 -9.30 -6.35
N MET A 185 12.81 -8.99 -6.03
CA MET A 185 13.95 -9.24 -6.91
C MET A 185 15.26 -9.39 -6.15
N ARG A 186 16.23 -10.04 -6.77
CA ARG A 186 17.63 -10.13 -6.29
C ARG A 186 18.62 -10.07 -7.45
N HIS A 187 19.82 -9.60 -7.16
CA HIS A 187 20.96 -9.72 -8.08
C HIS A 187 21.38 -11.19 -8.16
N LEU A 188 21.64 -11.67 -9.38
CA LEU A 188 22.13 -13.02 -9.63
C LEU A 188 23.64 -13.04 -9.79
N ILE A 189 24.14 -12.31 -10.79
CA ILE A 189 25.56 -12.34 -11.17
C ILE A 189 25.93 -11.09 -11.95
N ASP A 190 27.19 -10.69 -11.83
CA ASP A 190 27.84 -9.72 -12.71
C ASP A 190 28.54 -10.48 -13.84
N LEU A 191 28.14 -10.24 -15.09
CA LEU A 191 28.67 -10.93 -16.26
C LEU A 191 30.13 -10.56 -16.56
N ASP A 192 30.62 -9.41 -16.06
CA ASP A 192 32.04 -9.05 -16.18
C ASP A 192 32.94 -9.84 -15.22
N ALA A 193 32.35 -10.52 -14.23
CA ALA A 193 33.07 -11.37 -13.28
C ALA A 193 33.20 -12.83 -13.73
N LEU A 194 32.68 -13.18 -14.92
CA LEU A 194 32.80 -14.49 -15.57
C LEU A 194 33.99 -14.50 -16.53
#